data_AF-A0A9P4WX85-F1
#
_entry.id   AF-A0A9P4WX85-F1
#
_cell.length_a   1.000
_cell.length_b   1.000
_cell.length_c   1.000
_cell.angle_alpha   90.00
_cell.angle_beta   90.00
_cell.angle_gamma   90.00
#
_symmetry.space_group_name_H-M   'P 1'
#
loop_
_entity.id
_entity.type
_entity.pdbx_description
1 polymer ?
#
loop_
_entity_poly.entity_id
_entity_poly.type
_entity_poly.pdbx_seq_one_letter_code
_entity_poly.pdbx_strand_id
1 'polypeptide(L)'
;MRIASHKELMDELEQATGYRDVWFTLTFKNDVHIYEKTIELHEQLVNHRKAETSDTDFITQCMFQSITTSFSSHSIANGGKIFGLDKEADNIVMLLYNIAVKSPELEVLARKRLRASGDVIKKYAAKLGGLVDWTYLNYADGDQDPLGSYSVENVAKMRAAARKYDLRQVFQTRFPGGFKISNVADDGIKTEL
;
A
#
# COMPACT_ATOMS: atom_id res chain seq x y z
N MET A 1 20.15 -18.55 -4.11
CA MET A 1 18.90 -18.35 -4.89
C MET A 1 18.13 -19.67 -4.83
N ARG A 2 16.89 -19.67 -4.33
CA ARG A 2 16.07 -20.89 -4.28
C ARG A 2 15.69 -21.31 -5.71
N ILE A 3 15.72 -22.61 -5.99
CA ILE A 3 15.17 -23.19 -7.22
C ILE A 3 13.76 -23.68 -6.88
N ALA A 4 12.74 -23.06 -7.46
CA ALA A 4 11.33 -23.41 -7.29
C ALA A 4 10.58 -23.18 -8.60
N SER A 5 9.51 -23.93 -8.81
CA SER A 5 8.59 -23.72 -9.92
C SER A 5 7.75 -22.46 -9.71
N HIS A 6 7.25 -21.88 -10.81
CA HIS A 6 6.30 -20.76 -10.73
C HIS A 6 5.04 -21.13 -9.92
N LYS A 7 4.61 -22.41 -9.97
CA LYS A 7 3.47 -22.89 -9.18
C LYS A 7 3.74 -22.78 -7.69
N GLU A 8 4.90 -23.25 -7.21
CA GLU A 8 5.24 -23.20 -5.78
C GLU A 8 5.30 -21.76 -5.26
N LEU A 9 5.77 -20.81 -6.08
CA LEU A 9 5.70 -19.39 -5.72
C LEU A 9 4.26 -18.90 -5.59
N MET A 10 3.36 -19.32 -6.48
CA MET A 10 1.95 -18.94 -6.44
C MET A 10 1.22 -19.57 -5.25
N ASP A 11 1.53 -20.82 -4.91
CA ASP A 11 0.98 -21.49 -3.73
C ASP A 11 1.38 -20.76 -2.42
N GLU A 12 2.59 -20.21 -2.35
CA GLU A 12 3.07 -19.42 -1.20
C GLU A 12 2.38 -18.06 -1.07
N LEU A 13 1.92 -17.50 -2.19
CA LEU A 13 1.19 -16.23 -2.26
C LEU A 13 -0.33 -16.43 -2.19
N GLU A 14 -0.81 -17.67 -2.13
CA GLU A 14 -2.23 -17.97 -2.06
C GLU A 14 -2.82 -17.49 -0.73
N GLN A 15 -3.88 -16.70 -0.82
CA GLN A 15 -4.63 -16.24 0.34
C GLN A 15 -5.57 -17.38 0.78
N ALA A 16 -5.27 -17.98 1.93
CA ALA A 16 -6.05 -19.10 2.43
C ALA A 16 -7.52 -18.70 2.72
N THR A 17 -8.46 -19.54 2.26
CA THR A 17 -9.89 -19.35 2.54
C THR A 17 -10.15 -19.31 4.05
N GLY A 18 -11.02 -18.41 4.49
CA GLY A 18 -11.45 -18.30 5.90
C GLY A 18 -10.60 -17.35 6.75
N TYR A 19 -9.57 -16.73 6.17
CA TYR A 19 -8.83 -15.65 6.80
C TYR A 19 -9.41 -14.28 6.49
N ARG A 20 -9.13 -13.34 7.39
CA ARG A 20 -9.45 -11.93 7.30
C ARG A 20 -8.14 -11.17 7.14
N ASP A 21 -7.89 -10.67 5.94
CA ASP A 21 -6.65 -9.98 5.62
C ASP A 21 -6.71 -8.50 5.94
N VAL A 22 -5.61 -8.03 6.51
CA VAL A 22 -5.35 -6.63 6.73
C VAL A 22 -4.08 -6.27 6.00
N TRP A 23 -4.16 -5.28 5.12
CA TRP A 23 -3.05 -4.82 4.31
C TRP A 23 -2.57 -3.45 4.79
N PHE A 24 -1.32 -3.15 4.46
CA PHE A 24 -0.70 -1.84 4.59
C PHE A 24 0.34 -1.70 3.48
N THR A 25 0.39 -0.55 2.84
CA THR A 25 1.37 -0.30 1.79
C THR A 25 2.10 1.01 1.98
N LEU A 26 3.38 1.03 1.63
CA LEU A 26 4.17 2.24 1.49
C LEU A 26 5.17 2.06 0.36
N THR A 27 5.71 3.18 -0.13
CA THR A 27 6.73 3.17 -1.17
C THR A 27 7.96 3.92 -0.68
N PHE A 28 9.13 3.38 -0.95
CA PHE A 28 10.40 3.96 -0.51
C PHE A 28 11.51 3.69 -1.53
N LYS A 29 12.60 4.46 -1.44
CA LYS A 29 13.80 4.27 -2.26
C LYS A 29 14.46 2.94 -1.91
N ASN A 30 15.18 2.35 -2.86
CA ASN A 30 15.91 1.11 -2.63
C ASN A 30 17.11 1.28 -1.67
N ASP A 31 16.83 1.36 -0.37
CA ASP A 31 17.79 1.60 0.71
C ASP A 31 17.73 0.46 1.74
N VAL A 32 18.86 -0.23 1.93
CA VAL A 32 19.01 -1.40 2.81
C VAL A 32 18.52 -1.16 4.23
N HIS A 33 18.71 0.05 4.77
CA HIS A 33 18.30 0.35 6.15
C HIS A 33 16.78 0.32 6.31
N ILE A 34 16.03 0.67 5.26
CA ILE A 34 14.56 0.63 5.28
C ILE A 34 14.07 -0.83 5.24
N TYR A 35 14.75 -1.71 4.51
CA TYR A 35 14.47 -3.15 4.54
C TYR A 35 14.74 -3.74 5.92
N GLU A 36 15.92 -3.47 6.48
CA GLU A 36 16.31 -3.94 7.82
C GLU A 36 15.29 -3.50 8.87
N LYS A 37 14.87 -2.22 8.82
CA LYS A 37 13.87 -1.72 9.76
C LYS A 37 12.50 -2.39 9.57
N THR A 38 12.11 -2.67 8.33
CA THR A 38 10.85 -3.35 8.02
C THR A 38 10.88 -4.78 8.54
N ILE A 39 11.98 -5.51 8.33
CA ILE A 39 12.16 -6.88 8.80
C ILE A 39 12.18 -6.92 10.34
N GLU A 40 12.91 -6.02 10.99
CA GLU A 40 12.94 -5.91 12.46
C GLU A 40 11.53 -5.73 13.04
N LEU A 41 10.74 -4.84 12.45
CA LEU A 41 9.37 -4.58 12.90
C LEU A 41 8.41 -5.72 12.58
N HIS A 42 8.65 -6.47 11.50
CA HIS A 42 7.89 -7.67 11.17
C HIS A 42 8.15 -8.78 12.18
N GLU A 43 9.41 -9.02 12.54
CA GLU A 43 9.79 -9.97 13.59
C GLU A 43 9.18 -9.58 14.95
N GLN A 44 9.20 -8.29 15.30
CA GLN A 44 8.55 -7.79 16.51
C GLN A 44 7.03 -8.04 16.49
N LEU A 45 6.36 -7.79 15.37
CA LEU A 45 4.92 -8.07 15.22
C LEU A 45 4.62 -9.55 15.46
N VAL A 46 5.42 -10.45 14.86
CA VAL A 46 5.28 -11.91 15.00
C VAL A 46 5.52 -12.35 16.45
N ASN A 47 6.60 -11.87 17.08
CA ASN A 47 6.96 -12.27 18.45
C ASN A 47 5.95 -11.76 19.47
N HIS A 48 5.50 -10.51 19.33
CA HIS A 48 4.45 -9.96 20.18
C HIS A 48 3.14 -10.74 20.06
N ARG A 49 2.75 -11.11 18.83
CA ARG A 49 1.55 -11.91 18.60
C ARG A 49 1.64 -13.28 19.28
N LYS A 50 2.78 -13.97 19.15
CA LYS A 50 3.03 -15.27 19.80
C LYS A 50 3.02 -15.19 21.33
N ALA A 51 3.41 -14.05 21.91
CA ALA A 51 3.46 -13.88 23.36
C ALA A 51 2.09 -13.62 24.00
N GLU A 52 1.15 -13.02 23.27
CA GLU A 52 -0.14 -12.58 23.83
C GLU A 52 -1.27 -13.60 23.70
N THR A 53 -1.12 -14.59 22.83
CA THR A 53 -2.16 -15.57 22.59
C THR A 53 -1.56 -16.96 22.36
N SER A 54 -2.27 -17.98 22.85
CA SER A 54 -2.00 -19.37 22.48
C SER A 54 -2.50 -19.71 21.07
N ASP A 55 -3.28 -18.82 20.45
CA ASP A 55 -3.71 -18.93 19.06
C ASP A 55 -2.56 -18.55 18.11
N THR A 56 -1.90 -19.57 17.58
CA THR A 56 -0.78 -19.43 16.64
C THR A 56 -1.23 -19.32 15.18
N ASP A 57 -2.54 -19.29 14.91
CA ASP A 57 -3.08 -19.43 13.57
C ASP A 57 -3.27 -18.07 12.88
N PHE A 58 -2.17 -17.55 12.35
CA PHE A 58 -2.13 -16.31 11.58
C PHE A 58 -1.07 -16.40 10.48
N ILE A 59 -1.27 -15.63 9.42
CA ILE A 59 -0.32 -15.50 8.31
C ILE A 59 0.13 -14.05 8.25
N THR A 60 1.40 -13.78 7.98
CA THR A 60 1.91 -12.42 7.79
C THR A 60 3.06 -12.40 6.81
N GLN A 61 3.11 -11.40 5.95
CA GLN A 61 4.10 -11.29 4.89
C GLN A 61 4.55 -9.83 4.74
N CYS A 62 5.84 -9.66 4.41
CA CYS A 62 6.38 -8.41 3.87
C CYS A 62 6.89 -8.70 2.46
N MET A 63 6.19 -8.17 1.46
CA MET A 63 6.54 -8.29 0.06
C MET A 63 7.15 -6.99 -0.45
N PHE A 64 8.43 -7.07 -0.82
CA PHE A 64 9.15 -5.95 -1.43
C PHE A 64 9.14 -6.11 -2.94
N GLN A 65 8.50 -5.16 -3.64
CA GLN A 65 8.32 -5.21 -5.08
C GLN A 65 8.99 -3.99 -5.71
N SER A 66 10.10 -4.23 -6.40
CA SER A 66 10.84 -3.16 -7.07
C SER A 66 10.05 -2.62 -8.27
N ILE A 67 9.89 -1.30 -8.32
CA ILE A 67 9.33 -0.56 -9.44
C ILE A 67 10.53 0.14 -10.11
N THR A 68 10.88 -0.34 -11.30
CA THR A 68 12.03 0.18 -12.04
C THR A 68 11.64 1.39 -12.88
N THR A 69 12.56 2.33 -13.08
CA THR A 69 12.36 3.52 -13.93
C THR A 69 12.05 3.17 -15.38
N SER A 70 12.47 1.98 -15.84
CA SER A 70 12.11 1.44 -17.15
C SER A 70 10.58 1.36 -17.37
N PHE A 71 9.82 1.03 -16.32
CA PHE A 71 8.35 1.04 -16.41
C PHE A 71 7.82 2.44 -16.73
N SER A 72 8.41 3.48 -16.14
CA SER A 72 8.08 4.87 -16.41
C SER A 72 8.49 5.29 -17.83
N SER A 73 9.69 4.91 -18.30
CA SER A 73 10.13 5.20 -19.68
C SER A 73 9.18 4.61 -20.73
N HIS A 74 8.79 3.34 -20.55
CA HIS A 74 7.82 2.70 -21.43
C HIS A 74 6.41 3.27 -21.30
N SER A 75 6.00 3.67 -20.09
CA SER A 75 4.73 4.36 -19.84
C SER A 75 4.64 5.65 -20.63
N ILE A 76 5.65 6.53 -20.54
CA ILE A 76 5.70 7.81 -21.26
C ILE A 76 5.65 7.59 -22.77
N ALA A 77 6.45 6.65 -23.30
CA ALA A 77 6.46 6.33 -24.73
C ALA A 77 5.09 5.84 -25.27
N ASN A 78 4.22 5.34 -24.39
CA ASN A 78 2.87 4.85 -24.73
C ASN A 78 1.75 5.76 -24.22
N GLY A 79 2.00 7.07 -24.06
CA GLY A 79 0.98 8.07 -23.72
C GLY A 79 0.78 8.33 -22.22
N GLY A 80 1.65 7.78 -21.37
CA GLY A 80 1.64 7.96 -19.92
C GLY A 80 0.55 7.13 -19.20
N LYS A 81 0.65 7.06 -17.88
CA LYS A 81 -0.29 6.36 -17.00
C LYS A 81 -0.70 7.25 -15.83
N ILE A 82 -1.89 6.98 -15.28
CA ILE A 82 -2.47 7.79 -14.20
C ILE A 82 -1.73 7.66 -12.86
N PHE A 83 -0.85 6.67 -12.71
CA PHE A 83 -0.12 6.40 -11.47
C PHE A 83 0.88 7.50 -11.11
N GLY A 84 1.38 8.29 -12.07
CA GLY A 84 2.30 9.40 -11.78
C GLY A 84 3.70 8.98 -11.31
N LEU A 85 4.11 7.74 -11.58
CA LEU A 85 5.43 7.19 -11.25
C LEU A 85 6.56 7.70 -12.16
N ASP A 86 6.20 8.42 -13.22
CA ASP A 86 7.12 9.09 -14.14
C ASP A 86 7.90 10.25 -13.51
N LYS A 87 7.46 10.74 -12.33
CA LYS A 87 8.19 11.74 -11.54
C LYS A 87 9.42 11.19 -10.82
N GLU A 88 9.50 9.88 -10.63
CA GLU A 88 10.58 9.24 -9.87
C GLU A 88 11.80 9.01 -10.75
N ALA A 89 12.94 9.56 -10.34
CA ALA A 89 14.21 9.46 -11.08
C ALA A 89 14.98 8.16 -10.79
N ASP A 90 14.69 7.52 -9.66
CA ASP A 90 15.38 6.33 -9.16
C ASP A 90 14.43 5.12 -9.11
N ASN A 91 15.00 3.91 -9.06
CA ASN A 91 14.21 2.71 -8.76
C ASN A 91 13.68 2.77 -7.33
N ILE A 92 12.39 2.52 -7.18
CA ILE A 92 11.70 2.53 -5.89
C ILE A 92 11.21 1.13 -5.54
N VAL A 93 10.76 0.96 -4.31
CA VAL A 93 10.30 -0.30 -3.74
C VAL A 93 8.92 -0.06 -3.16
N MET A 94 7.94 -0.80 -3.66
CA MET A 94 6.60 -0.87 -3.10
C MET A 94 6.54 -2.01 -2.09
N LEU A 95 6.08 -1.72 -0.88
CA LEU A 95 5.84 -2.71 0.15
C LEU A 95 4.36 -3.10 0.17
N LEU A 96 4.08 -4.39 0.17
CA LEU A 96 2.85 -4.94 0.73
C LEU A 96 3.20 -5.60 2.05
N TYR A 97 2.67 -5.06 3.13
CA TYR A 97 2.76 -5.62 4.47
C TYR A 97 1.38 -6.08 4.89
N ASN A 98 1.21 -7.37 5.18
CA ASN A 98 -0.08 -7.90 5.60
C ASN A 98 -0.02 -8.75 6.87
N ILE A 99 -1.19 -8.91 7.46
CA ILE A 99 -1.48 -9.94 8.45
C ILE A 99 -2.90 -10.46 8.21
N ALA A 100 -3.05 -11.78 8.26
CA ALA A 100 -4.31 -12.49 8.07
C ALA A 100 -4.65 -13.28 9.34
N VAL A 101 -5.89 -13.14 9.82
CA VAL A 101 -6.39 -13.73 11.08
C VAL A 101 -7.79 -14.32 10.92
N LYS A 102 -8.26 -15.15 11.86
CA LYS A 102 -9.54 -15.88 11.70
C LYS A 102 -10.80 -15.20 12.24
N SER A 103 -10.70 -14.28 13.21
CA SER A 103 -11.89 -13.64 13.80
C SER A 103 -11.98 -12.13 13.53
N PRO A 104 -13.19 -11.55 13.53
CA PRO A 104 -13.38 -10.10 13.42
C PRO A 104 -12.67 -9.29 14.53
N GLU A 105 -12.66 -9.81 15.76
CA GLU A 105 -12.01 -9.14 16.91
C GLU A 105 -10.50 -9.09 16.70
N LEU A 106 -9.93 -10.19 16.20
CA LEU A 106 -8.53 -10.26 15.85
C LEU A 106 -8.18 -9.34 14.68
N GLU A 107 -9.07 -9.20 13.69
CA GLU A 107 -8.87 -8.30 12.55
C GLU A 107 -8.70 -6.85 13.01
N VAL A 108 -9.55 -6.37 13.92
CA VAL A 108 -9.47 -5.01 14.48
C VAL A 108 -8.12 -4.78 15.18
N LEU A 109 -7.69 -5.75 16.00
CA LEU A 109 -6.42 -5.67 16.72
C LEU A 109 -5.22 -5.72 15.77
N ALA A 110 -5.24 -6.66 14.82
CA ALA A 110 -4.20 -6.85 13.83
C ALA A 110 -4.03 -5.58 12.97
N ARG A 111 -5.14 -4.95 12.57
CA ARG A 111 -5.15 -3.70 11.82
C ARG A 111 -4.54 -2.54 12.58
N LYS A 112 -4.87 -2.37 13.86
CA LYS A 112 -4.23 -1.35 14.71
C LYS A 112 -2.71 -1.52 14.77
N ARG A 113 -2.23 -2.77 14.93
CA ARG A 113 -0.81 -3.07 15.07
C ARG A 113 -0.03 -2.93 13.77
N LEU A 114 -0.59 -3.46 12.69
CA LEU A 114 0.01 -3.38 11.36
C LEU A 114 0.21 -1.92 10.96
N ARG A 115 -0.81 -1.07 11.19
CA ARG A 115 -0.69 0.39 10.96
C ARG A 115 0.36 1.04 11.84
N ALA A 116 0.37 0.76 13.15
CA ALA A 116 1.38 1.33 14.05
C ALA A 116 2.79 0.95 13.61
N SER A 117 3.00 -0.31 13.18
CA SER A 117 4.27 -0.78 12.62
C SER A 117 4.61 -0.06 11.31
N GLY A 118 3.64 0.03 10.40
CA GLY A 118 3.75 0.76 9.13
C GLY A 118 4.10 2.23 9.29
N ASP A 119 3.52 2.92 10.26
CA ASP A 119 3.80 4.32 10.58
C ASP A 119 5.24 4.52 11.09
N VAL A 120 5.77 3.55 11.85
CA VAL A 120 7.18 3.57 12.26
C VAL A 120 8.09 3.41 11.04
N ILE A 121 7.78 2.49 10.13
CA ILE A 121 8.53 2.32 8.87
C ILE A 121 8.47 3.61 8.05
N LYS A 122 7.28 4.18 7.85
CA LYS A 122 7.08 5.43 7.11
C LYS A 122 7.90 6.59 7.68
N LYS A 123 7.87 6.77 9.00
CA LYS A 123 8.67 7.81 9.69
C LYS A 123 10.17 7.56 9.56
N TYR A 124 10.60 6.31 9.64
CA TYR A 124 12.01 5.94 9.49
C TYR A 124 12.51 6.19 8.06
N ALA A 125 11.75 5.77 7.04
CA ALA A 125 12.03 6.06 5.64
C ALA A 125 12.09 7.57 5.37
N ALA A 126 11.16 8.35 5.95
CA ALA A 126 11.16 9.81 5.81
C ALA A 126 12.41 10.44 6.44
N LYS A 127 12.84 9.96 7.62
CA LYS A 127 14.05 10.42 8.29
C LYS A 127 15.31 10.21 7.45
N LEU A 128 15.35 9.14 6.65
CA LEU A 128 16.46 8.84 5.74
C LEU A 128 16.35 9.57 4.39
N GLY A 129 15.28 10.34 4.15
CA GLY A 129 15.01 10.93 2.82
C GLY A 129 14.64 9.88 1.76
N GLY A 130 14.25 8.68 2.19
CA GLY A 130 13.91 7.55 1.35
C GLY A 130 12.41 7.32 1.18
N LEU A 131 11.54 8.04 1.89
CA LEU A 131 10.09 7.92 1.69
C LEU A 131 9.68 8.49 0.33
N VAL A 132 8.90 7.72 -0.43
CA VAL A 132 8.32 8.15 -1.70
C VAL A 132 6.84 8.44 -1.48
N ASP A 133 6.41 9.64 -1.86
CA ASP A 133 5.01 10.06 -1.75
C ASP A 133 4.18 9.50 -2.92
N TRP A 134 3.96 8.19 -2.83
CA TRP A 134 3.15 7.39 -3.74
C TRP A 134 2.65 6.14 -3.02
N THR A 135 1.34 5.89 -3.09
CA THR A 135 0.68 4.77 -2.42
C THR A 135 -0.11 3.96 -3.45
N TYR A 136 0.13 2.66 -3.52
CA TYR A 136 -0.53 1.82 -4.50
C TYR A 136 -1.96 1.49 -4.09
N LEU A 137 -2.92 1.98 -4.89
CA LEU A 137 -4.35 1.89 -4.59
C LEU A 137 -4.84 0.47 -4.29
N ASN A 138 -4.34 -0.55 -4.99
CA ASN A 138 -4.83 -1.91 -4.82
C ASN A 138 -4.41 -2.55 -3.49
N TYR A 139 -3.37 -2.03 -2.82
CA TYR A 139 -2.90 -2.54 -1.52
C TYR A 139 -3.22 -1.61 -0.35
N ALA A 140 -3.72 -0.42 -0.63
CA ALA A 140 -4.04 0.57 0.37
C ALA A 140 -5.19 0.09 1.27
N ASP A 141 -4.99 0.20 2.59
CA ASP A 141 -6.10 0.04 3.55
C ASP A 141 -7.06 1.24 3.49
N GLY A 142 -8.27 1.08 4.04
CA GLY A 142 -9.29 2.13 4.06
C GLY A 142 -8.87 3.43 4.75
N ASP A 143 -7.86 3.36 5.63
CA ASP A 143 -7.30 4.51 6.34
C ASP A 143 -6.13 5.20 5.60
N GLN A 144 -5.77 4.71 4.41
CA GLN A 144 -4.75 5.32 3.55
C GLN A 144 -5.41 6.17 2.46
N ASP A 145 -4.68 7.16 1.93
CA ASP A 145 -5.13 8.00 0.82
C ASP A 145 -4.28 7.74 -0.45
N PRO A 146 -4.54 6.66 -1.20
CA PRO A 146 -3.79 6.38 -2.41
C PRO A 146 -4.05 7.39 -3.52
N LEU A 147 -5.29 7.87 -3.68
CA LEU A 147 -5.62 8.81 -4.75
C LEU A 147 -5.02 10.19 -4.51
N GLY A 148 -4.95 10.65 -3.26
CA GLY A 148 -4.27 11.89 -2.89
C GLY A 148 -2.75 11.83 -3.05
N SER A 149 -2.15 10.64 -3.12
CA SER A 149 -0.72 10.48 -3.41
C SER A 149 -0.36 10.63 -4.90
N TYR A 150 -1.36 10.63 -5.78
CA TYR A 150 -1.14 10.81 -7.22
C TYR A 150 -0.93 12.30 -7.53
N SER A 151 -0.35 12.60 -8.69
CA SER A 151 -0.10 14.00 -9.06
C SER A 151 -1.41 14.79 -9.19
N VAL A 152 -1.33 16.10 -8.92
CA VAL A 152 -2.48 17.03 -9.01
C VAL A 152 -3.12 16.97 -10.40
N GLU A 153 -2.30 16.86 -11.45
CA GLU A 153 -2.76 16.75 -12.83
C GLU A 153 -3.51 15.44 -13.08
N ASN A 154 -3.05 14.33 -12.51
CA ASN A 154 -3.70 13.04 -12.64
C ASN A 154 -5.00 12.98 -11.83
N VAL A 155 -5.04 13.56 -10.63
CA VAL A 155 -6.27 13.76 -9.86
C VAL A 155 -7.27 14.61 -10.64
N ALA A 156 -6.84 15.73 -11.23
CA ALA A 156 -7.68 16.59 -12.06
C ALA A 156 -8.25 15.86 -13.28
N LYS A 157 -7.43 15.04 -13.97
CA LYS A 157 -7.88 14.19 -15.08
C LYS A 157 -8.93 13.18 -14.63
N MET A 158 -8.73 12.51 -13.49
CA MET A 158 -9.71 11.58 -12.92
C MET A 158 -11.03 12.28 -12.55
N ARG A 159 -10.96 13.47 -11.94
CA ARG A 159 -12.14 14.29 -11.64
C ARG A 159 -12.88 14.70 -12.92
N ALA A 160 -12.16 15.10 -13.96
CA ALA A 160 -12.76 15.43 -15.25
C ALA A 160 -13.45 14.23 -15.91
N ALA A 161 -12.83 13.05 -15.87
CA ALA A 161 -13.42 11.81 -16.36
C ALA A 161 -14.69 11.45 -15.57
N ALA A 162 -14.66 11.54 -14.24
CA ALA A 162 -15.84 11.31 -13.40
C ALA A 162 -16.98 12.27 -13.75
N ARG A 163 -16.71 13.57 -13.90
CA ARG A 163 -17.72 14.55 -14.33
C ARG A 163 -18.31 14.26 -15.70
N LYS A 164 -17.50 13.75 -16.63
CA LYS A 164 -17.94 13.47 -18.00
C LYS A 164 -18.76 12.18 -18.11
N TYR A 165 -18.36 11.14 -17.39
CA TYR A 165 -18.89 9.78 -17.59
C TYR A 165 -19.76 9.27 -16.44
N ASP A 166 -19.65 9.84 -15.24
CA ASP A 166 -20.49 9.53 -14.07
C ASP A 166 -21.30 10.77 -13.64
N LEU A 167 -22.12 11.30 -14.57
CA LEU A 167 -22.88 12.54 -14.38
C LEU A 167 -23.79 12.52 -13.15
N ARG A 168 -24.30 11.35 -12.76
CA ARG A 168 -25.15 11.18 -11.57
C ARG A 168 -24.37 10.75 -10.33
N GLN A 169 -23.03 10.73 -10.42
CA GLN A 169 -22.13 10.37 -9.33
C GLN A 169 -22.46 9.01 -8.69
N VAL A 170 -22.89 8.04 -9.48
CA VAL A 170 -23.28 6.71 -9.00
C VAL A 170 -22.10 6.02 -8.32
N PHE A 171 -20.90 6.09 -8.91
CA PHE A 171 -19.72 5.44 -8.35
C PHE A 171 -19.09 6.24 -7.20
N GLN A 172 -19.36 7.53 -7.14
CA GLN A 172 -18.90 8.38 -6.03
C GLN A 172 -19.81 8.28 -4.80
N THR A 173 -21.13 8.16 -4.98
CA THR A 173 -22.12 8.33 -3.88
C THR A 173 -22.96 7.08 -3.58
N ARG A 174 -23.17 6.19 -4.55
CA ARG A 174 -24.08 5.03 -4.40
C ARG A 174 -23.34 3.71 -4.26
N PHE A 175 -22.11 3.61 -4.73
CA PHE A 175 -21.31 2.41 -4.62
C PHE A 175 -20.58 2.36 -3.27
N PRO A 176 -20.87 1.39 -2.38
CA PRO A 176 -20.20 1.28 -1.09
C PRO A 176 -18.72 0.88 -1.26
N GLY A 177 -17.86 1.42 -0.39
CA GLY A 177 -16.43 1.11 -0.35
C GLY A 177 -15.61 1.67 -1.52
N GLY A 178 -14.32 1.30 -1.54
CA GLY A 178 -13.34 1.79 -2.49
C GLY A 178 -12.97 3.27 -2.32
N PHE A 179 -11.85 3.68 -2.91
CA PHE A 179 -11.39 5.07 -2.88
C PHE A 179 -12.20 5.92 -3.87
N LYS A 180 -12.73 7.05 -3.40
CA LYS A 180 -13.55 7.96 -4.21
C LYS A 180 -12.74 9.18 -4.60
N ILE A 181 -12.73 9.50 -5.88
CA ILE A 181 -12.04 10.70 -6.38
C ILE A 181 -12.69 12.00 -5.84
N SER A 182 -13.98 11.94 -5.47
CA SER A 182 -14.69 13.02 -4.78
C SER A 182 -14.18 13.31 -3.37
N ASN A 183 -13.47 12.36 -2.73
CA ASN A 183 -13.00 12.50 -1.35
C ASN A 183 -11.55 12.98 -1.27
N VAL A 184 -10.83 13.00 -2.40
CA VAL A 184 -9.47 13.54 -2.46
C VAL A 184 -9.54 15.03 -2.21
N ALA A 185 -8.66 15.56 -1.35
CA ALA A 185 -8.60 16.98 -1.04
C ALA A 185 -8.35 17.82 -2.30
N ASP A 186 -8.90 19.03 -2.34
CA ASP A 186 -8.49 20.04 -3.32
C ASP A 186 -7.27 20.76 -2.74
N ASP A 187 -6.11 20.55 -3.33
CA ASP A 187 -4.85 21.06 -2.76
C ASP A 187 -4.86 22.59 -2.73
N GLY A 188 -4.97 23.12 -1.51
CA GLY A 188 -4.87 24.54 -1.19
C GLY A 188 -4.83 24.82 0.31
N ILE A 189 -5.35 23.95 1.18
CA ILE A 189 -5.23 24.10 2.64
C ILE A 189 -5.08 22.72 3.27
N LYS A 190 -3.83 22.32 3.58
CA LYS A 190 -3.59 21.38 4.66
C LYS A 190 -3.87 22.14 5.95
N THR A 191 -5.08 22.02 6.50
CA THR A 191 -5.32 22.46 7.87
C THR A 191 -4.60 21.46 8.77
N GLU A 192 -3.51 21.92 9.37
CA GLU A 192 -2.88 21.28 10.51
C GLU A 192 -3.97 21.05 11.58
N LEU A 193 -4.10 19.81 12.04
CA LEU A 193 -4.68 19.48 13.34
C LEU A 193 -3.53 19.34 14.34
#